data_AF-A0A955QQ72-F1
#
_entry.id   AF-A0A955QQ72-F1
#
_cell.length_a   1.000
_cell.length_b   1.000
_cell.length_c   1.000
_cell.angle_alpha   90.00
_cell.angle_beta   90.00
_cell.angle_gamma   90.00
#
_symmetry.space_group_name_H-M   'P 1'
#
loop_
_entity.id
_entity.type
_entity.pdbx_description
1 polymer ?
#
loop_
_entity_poly.entity_id
_entity_poly.type
_entity_poly.pdbx_seq_one_letter_code
_entity_poly.pdbx_strand_id
1 'polypeptide(L)' 'ALSIMRLIAAPGRIIGGSIRFKGQELLELPEKDMRRIRGKSIGMVFQEPMTSLNPVMSVGDQIGEVLKIHTPLSDHEIR' A
#
# COMPACT_ATOMS: atom_id res chain seq x y z
N ALA A 1 -1.89 -1.13 13.56
CA ALA A 1 -2.28 -1.02 12.13
C ALA A 1 -1.09 -1.22 11.18
N LEU A 2 0.03 -0.50 11.34
CA LEU A 2 1.20 -0.60 10.45
C LEU A 2 1.80 -2.01 10.32
N SER A 3 1.70 -2.84 11.37
CA SER A 3 2.09 -4.26 11.34
C SER A 3 1.32 -5.10 10.32
N ILE A 4 0.01 -4.86 10.15
CA ILE A 4 -0.85 -5.56 9.19
C ILE A 4 -0.37 -5.30 7.76
N MET A 5 -0.07 -4.04 7.47
CA MET A 5 0.44 -3.63 6.16
C MET A 5 1.95 -3.84 6.01
N ARG A 6 2.66 -4.38 7.01
CA ARG A 6 4.13 -4.51 7.03
C ARG A 6 4.86 -3.20 6.66
N LEU A 7 4.38 -2.08 7.21
CA LEU A 7 4.93 -0.73 7.01
C LEU A 7 5.72 -0.22 8.23
N ILE A 8 6.19 -1.13 9.09
CA ILE A 8 7.05 -0.76 10.22
C ILE A 8 8.41 -0.36 9.66
N ALA A 9 8.82 0.89 9.88
CA ALA A 9 10.12 1.38 9.46
C ALA A 9 11.24 0.79 10.32
N ALA A 10 12.41 0.58 9.72
CA ALA A 10 13.62 0.20 10.44
C ALA A 10 13.96 1.27 11.51
N PRO A 11 14.48 0.87 12.69
CA PRO A 11 14.88 -0.49 13.11
C PRO A 11 13.74 -1.34 13.68
N GLY A 12 12.50 -0.86 13.66
CA GLY A 12 11.33 -1.60 14.13
C GLY A 12 11.10 -2.87 13.31
N ARG A 13 10.70 -3.95 13.97
CA ARG A 13 10.43 -5.24 13.32
C ARG A 13 9.29 -5.98 14.01
N ILE A 14 8.61 -6.82 13.24
CA ILE A 14 7.60 -7.75 13.76
C ILE A 14 8.37 -8.96 14.32
N ILE A 15 8.30 -9.18 15.63
CA ILE A 15 9.08 -10.22 16.33
C ILE A 15 8.36 -11.56 16.44
N GLY A 16 7.07 -11.61 16.12
CA GLY A 16 6.25 -12.83 16.19
C GLY A 16 4.76 -12.52 16.02
N GLY A 17 3.96 -13.58 16.05
CA GLY A 17 2.52 -13.53 15.79
C GLY A 17 2.15 -14.03 14.38
N SER A 18 0.88 -13.90 14.04
CA SER A 18 0.31 -14.32 12.75
C SER A 18 -0.71 -13.27 12.32
N ILE A 19 -0.69 -12.91 11.04
CA ILE A 19 -1.66 -12.00 10.45
C ILE A 19 -2.24 -12.68 9.22
N ARG A 20 -3.45 -13.20 9.34
CA ARG A 20 -4.15 -13.89 8.25
C ARG A 20 -5.18 -12.99 7.59
N PHE A 21 -5.10 -12.86 6.27
CA PHE A 21 -6.12 -12.20 5.45
C PHE A 21 -6.67 -13.19 4.44
N LYS A 22 -7.99 -13.44 4.47
CA LYS A 22 -8.67 -14.43 3.60
C LYS A 22 -7.99 -15.81 3.62
N GLY A 23 -7.51 -16.23 4.80
CA GLY A 23 -6.82 -17.52 4.99
C GLY A 23 -5.33 -17.53 4.61
N GLN A 24 -4.80 -16.44 4.04
CA GLN A 24 -3.39 -16.31 3.68
C GLN A 24 -2.59 -15.63 4.80
N GLU A 25 -1.48 -16.23 5.21
CA GLU A 25 -0.54 -15.62 6.15
C GLU A 25 0.24 -14.49 5.46
N LEU A 26 0.20 -13.29 6.04
CA LEU A 26 0.80 -12.08 5.44
C LEU A 26 2.26 -11.86 5.83
N LEU A 27 2.66 -12.31 7.01
CA LEU A 27 4.02 -12.08 7.53
C LEU A 27 5.08 -12.86 6.72
N GLU A 28 4.68 -13.97 6.13
CA GLU A 28 5.56 -14.87 5.36
C GLU A 28 5.55 -14.58 3.86
N LEU A 29 4.74 -13.63 3.39
CA LEU A 29 4.65 -13.35 1.95
C LEU A 29 5.95 -12.74 1.39
N PRO A 30 6.34 -13.14 0.17
CA PRO A 30 7.29 -12.36 -0.61
C PRO A 30 6.79 -10.92 -0.80
N GLU A 31 7.71 -9.96 -0.82
CA GLU A 31 7.35 -8.53 -0.94
C GLU A 31 6.55 -8.21 -2.20
N LYS A 32 6.79 -8.96 -3.30
CA LYS A 32 6.02 -8.84 -4.55
C LYS A 32 4.54 -9.16 -4.36
N ASP A 33 4.23 -10.17 -3.55
CA ASP A 33 2.85 -10.60 -3.31
C ASP A 33 2.19 -9.71 -2.27
N MET A 34 2.94 -9.30 -1.24
CA MET A 34 2.48 -8.29 -0.29
C MET A 34 2.10 -6.98 -1.01
N ARG A 35 2.89 -6.55 -2.00
CA ARG A 35 2.58 -5.38 -2.85
C ARG A 35 1.27 -5.53 -3.61
N ARG A 36 0.90 -6.73 -4.06
CA ARG A 36 -0.40 -6.97 -4.73
C ARG A 36 -1.59 -6.87 -3.78
N ILE A 37 -1.38 -7.17 -2.49
CA ILE A 37 -2.43 -7.05 -1.46
C ILE A 37 -2.62 -5.58 -1.10
N ARG A 38 -1.52 -4.83 -0.91
CA ARG A 38 -1.57 -3.39 -0.67
C ARG A 38 -2.18 -2.67 -1.88
N GLY A 39 -3.08 -1.72 -1.62
CA GLY A 39 -3.76 -0.93 -2.64
C GLY A 39 -4.94 -1.66 -3.29
N LYS A 40 -4.77 -2.90 -3.76
CA LYS A 40 -5.85 -3.63 -4.46
C LYS A 40 -6.82 -4.33 -3.52
N SER A 41 -6.34 -4.95 -2.45
CA SER A 41 -7.17 -5.71 -1.50
C SER A 41 -7.32 -5.03 -0.16
N ILE A 42 -6.28 -4.31 0.27
CA ILE A 42 -6.27 -3.56 1.53
C ILE A 42 -5.73 -2.15 1.25
N GLY A 43 -6.55 -1.14 1.52
CA GLY A 43 -6.15 0.26 1.53
C GLY A 43 -5.92 0.74 2.96
N MET A 44 -5.06 1.76 3.12
CA MET A 44 -4.83 2.43 4.40
C MET A 44 -5.11 3.93 4.22
N VAL A 45 -5.90 4.49 5.14
CA VAL A 45 -6.16 5.92 5.23
C VAL A 45 -5.46 6.43 6.48
N PHE A 46 -4.49 7.32 6.30
CA PHE A 46 -3.73 7.90 7.40
C PHE A 46 -4.52 9.05 8.04
N GLN A 47 -4.42 9.19 9.37
CA GLN A 47 -5.10 10.25 10.12
C GLN A 47 -4.44 11.62 9.97
N GLU A 48 -3.19 11.68 9.50
CA GLU A 48 -2.46 12.91 9.19
C GLU A 48 -2.43 13.11 7.67
N PRO A 49 -3.50 13.65 7.05
CA PRO A 49 -3.59 13.78 5.60
C PRO A 49 -2.55 14.76 5.03
N MET A 50 -2.10 15.72 5.84
CA MET A 50 -1.17 16.78 5.42
C MET A 50 0.21 16.26 4.99
N THR A 51 0.62 15.07 5.46
CA THR A 51 1.91 14.46 5.09
C THR A 51 1.80 13.48 3.92
N SER A 52 0.58 13.20 3.45
CA SER A 52 0.31 12.15 2.44
C SER A 52 0.43 12.65 1.00
N LEU A 53 0.45 13.97 0.78
CA LEU A 53 0.58 14.57 -0.55
C LEU A 53 1.96 15.20 -0.73
N ASN A 54 2.55 14.94 -1.90
CA ASN A 54 3.77 15.57 -2.38
C ASN A 54 3.43 16.92 -3.05
N PRO A 55 3.89 18.07 -2.52
CA PRO A 55 3.53 19.38 -3.05
C PRO A 55 4.12 19.70 -4.44
N VAL A 56 5.10 18.92 -4.92
CA VAL A 56 5.65 19.10 -6.27
C VAL A 56 4.89 18.33 -7.36
N MET A 57 3.82 17.63 -7.00
CA MET A 57 2.98 16.86 -7.93
C MET A 57 1.51 17.30 -7.82
N SER A 58 0.77 17.27 -8.92
CA SER A 58 -0.67 17.52 -8.86
C SER A 58 -1.37 16.40 -8.08
N VAL A 59 -2.54 16.71 -7.50
CA VAL A 59 -3.34 15.70 -6.78
C VAL A 59 -3.73 14.56 -7.73
N GLY A 60 -4.09 14.89 -8.98
CA GLY A 60 -4.46 13.90 -9.99
C GLY A 60 -3.31 12.95 -10.33
N ASP A 61 -2.09 13.48 -10.51
CA ASP A 61 -0.92 12.65 -10.83
C ASP A 61 -0.59 11.66 -9.70
N GLN A 62 -0.70 12.10 -8.45
CA GLN A 62 -0.41 11.26 -7.28
C GLN A 62 -1.45 10.15 -7.09
N ILE A 63 -2.75 10.47 -7.28
CA ILE A 63 -3.81 9.46 -7.23
C ILE A 63 -3.67 8.50 -8.43
N GLY A 64 -3.38 9.03 -9.61
CA GLY A 64 -3.22 8.28 -10.85
C GLY A 64 -2.05 7.30 -10.82
N GLU A 65 -0.95 7.63 -10.15
CA GLU A 65 0.22 6.75 -10.00
C GLU A 65 -0.17 5.39 -9.38
N VAL A 66 -1.02 5.40 -8.36
CA VAL A 66 -1.52 4.16 -7.73
C VAL A 66 -2.28 3.31 -8.75
N LEU A 67 -3.12 3.93 -9.58
CA LEU A 67 -3.88 3.22 -10.63
C LEU A 67 -2.94 2.63 -11.69
N LYS A 68 -1.91 3.36 -12.12
CA LYS A 68 -0.91 2.88 -13.09
C LYS A 68 -0.16 1.66 -12.60
N ILE A 69 0.18 1.63 -11.32
CA ILE A 69 0.96 0.52 -10.72
C ILE A 69 0.10 -0.72 -10.50
N HIS A 70 -1.18 -0.56 -10.13
CA HIS A 70 -2.01 -1.64 -9.61
C HIS A 70 -3.13 -2.12 -10.54
N THR A 71 -3.35 -1.47 -11.68
CA THR A 71 -4.44 -1.78 -12.62
C THR A 71 -3.92 -1.88 -14.06
N PRO A 72 -4.66 -2.52 -15.00
CA PRO A 72 -4.31 -2.55 -16.41
C PRO A 72 -4.82 -1.34 -17.20
N LEU A 73 -5.31 -0.29 -16.52
CA LEU A 73 -5.87 0.88 -17.17
C LEU A 73 -4.81 1.60 -18.02
N SER A 74 -5.23 2.09 -19.17
CA SER A 74 -4.40 2.92 -20.04
C SER A 74 -4.21 4.32 -19.45
N ASP A 75 -3.18 5.03 -19.91
CA ASP A 75 -2.93 6.43 -19.48
C ASP A 75 -4.11 7.36 -19.79
N HIS A 76 -4.91 7.04 -20.81
CA HIS A 76 -6.12 7.79 -21.16
C HIS A 76 -7.27 7.54 -20.17
N GLU A 77 -7.36 6.35 -19.57
CA GLU A 77 -8.40 6.01 -18.59
C GLU A 77 -8.06 6.52 -17.17
N ILE A 78 -6.79 6.84 -16.91
CA ILE A 78 -6.30 7.32 -15.60
C ILE A 78 -6.34 8.85 -15.50
N ARG A 79 -6.35 9.56 -16.63
CA ARG A 79 -6.44 11.03 -16.73
C ARG A 79 -7.88 11.51 -16.82
#